data_AF-A0A8D0CQ27-F1
#
_entry.id   AF-A0A8D0CQ27-F1
#
_cell.length_a   1.000
_cell.length_b   1.000
_cell.length_c   1.000
_cell.angle_alpha   90.00
_cell.angle_beta   90.00
_cell.angle_gamma   90.00
#
_symmetry.space_group_name_H-M   'P 1'
#
loop_
_entity.id
_entity.type
_entity.pdbx_description
1 polymer ?
#
loop_
_entity_poly.entity_id
_entity_poly.type
_entity_poly.pdbx_seq_one_letter_code
_entity_poly.pdbx_strand_id
1 'polypeptide(L)'
;MAKSYNLLGISWVDSGWVPILNPGNVLDYFSERSNPFYDRTCNNEVVKMQRLTLEHLNQMVGVEYILLHAQEPILYIIRKQQRQSPTQVTPLADYYIIVGVVYQAPDLGTVISSRALSAVHGIQSAFDEAMSYCRYHPSKGYWWHFKDQEERV
;
A
#
# COMPACT_ATOMS: atom_id res chain seq x y z
N MET A 1 9.65 4.54 -20.37
CA MET A 1 9.51 4.14 -18.94
C MET A 1 8.41 4.98 -18.32
N ALA A 2 7.21 4.43 -18.14
CA ALA A 2 6.14 5.12 -17.41
C ALA A 2 6.58 5.24 -15.94
N LYS A 3 6.57 6.45 -15.38
CA LYS A 3 6.74 6.66 -13.93
C LYS A 3 5.60 5.91 -13.24
N SER A 4 5.90 4.76 -12.66
CA SER A 4 5.04 4.10 -11.68
C SER A 4 5.02 5.00 -10.45
N TYR A 5 4.00 5.85 -10.32
CA TYR A 5 3.78 6.63 -9.10
C TYR A 5 3.50 5.64 -7.97
N ASN A 6 4.19 5.79 -6.84
CA ASN A 6 3.98 4.91 -5.69
C ASN A 6 2.59 5.17 -5.10
N LEU A 7 1.66 4.26 -5.39
CA LEU A 7 0.27 4.33 -4.96
C LEU A 7 0.08 4.04 -3.45
N LEU A 8 1.09 3.48 -2.77
CA LEU A 8 1.02 3.17 -1.33
C LEU A 8 1.02 4.43 -0.44
N GLY A 9 1.45 5.58 -0.98
CA GLY A 9 1.51 6.85 -0.25
C GLY A 9 0.28 7.73 -0.43
N ILE A 10 -0.71 7.31 -1.22
CA ILE A 10 -1.90 8.10 -1.51
C ILE A 10 -3.15 7.45 -0.90
N SER A 11 -4.18 8.26 -0.67
CA SER A 11 -5.51 7.81 -0.28
C SER A 11 -6.55 8.57 -1.09
N TRP A 12 -7.77 8.04 -1.16
CA TRP A 12 -8.87 8.67 -1.87
C TRP A 12 -10.18 8.49 -1.10
N VAL A 13 -11.05 9.50 -1.17
CA VAL A 13 -12.39 9.46 -0.57
C VAL A 13 -13.36 10.35 -1.33
N ASP A 14 -14.60 9.91 -1.46
CA ASP A 14 -15.74 10.78 -1.79
C ASP A 14 -16.72 10.81 -0.61
N SER A 15 -16.80 11.96 0.05
CA SER A 15 -17.61 12.16 1.26
C SER A 15 -19.12 12.02 1.02
N GLY A 16 -19.60 12.18 -0.22
CA GLY A 16 -21.01 12.01 -0.56
C GLY A 16 -21.49 10.57 -0.42
N TRP A 17 -20.59 9.59 -0.59
CA TRP A 17 -20.90 8.17 -0.49
C TRP A 17 -20.82 7.61 0.93
N VAL A 18 -20.01 8.22 1.80
CA VAL A 18 -19.70 7.69 3.15
C VAL A 18 -20.95 7.35 3.97
N PRO A 19 -22.02 8.19 4.02
CA PRO A 19 -23.20 7.88 4.84
C PRO A 19 -24.06 6.72 4.32
N ILE A 20 -23.94 6.38 3.03
CA ILE A 20 -24.77 5.38 2.34
C ILE A 20 -23.98 4.12 1.95
N LEU A 21 -22.70 4.03 2.31
CA LEU A 21 -21.80 2.98 1.89
C LEU A 21 -22.16 1.63 2.53
N ASN A 22 -22.32 0.60 1.69
CA ASN A 22 -22.67 -0.76 2.08
C ASN A 22 -22.05 -1.78 1.08
N PRO A 23 -22.03 -3.10 1.37
CA PRO A 23 -21.48 -4.13 0.51
C PRO A 23 -22.10 -4.15 -0.89
N GLY A 24 -23.35 -3.73 -1.03
CA GLY A 24 -24.06 -3.71 -2.31
C GLY A 24 -23.60 -2.60 -3.25
N ASN A 25 -23.08 -1.48 -2.71
CA ASN A 25 -22.69 -0.31 -3.50
C ASN A 25 -21.19 0.05 -3.40
N VAL A 26 -20.42 -0.65 -2.57
CA VAL A 26 -19.00 -0.36 -2.36
C VAL A 26 -18.15 -0.52 -3.63
N LEU A 27 -18.53 -1.42 -4.53
CA LEU A 27 -17.86 -1.54 -5.85
C LEU A 27 -18.20 -0.37 -6.77
N ASP A 28 -19.42 0.17 -6.69
CA ASP A 28 -19.78 1.39 -7.42
C ASP A 28 -18.98 2.59 -6.89
N TYR A 29 -18.92 2.74 -5.56
CA TYR A 29 -18.07 3.72 -4.89
C TYR A 29 -16.60 3.60 -5.32
N PHE A 30 -16.06 2.37 -5.32
CA PHE A 30 -14.68 2.14 -5.73
C PHE A 30 -14.46 2.44 -7.22
N SER A 31 -15.47 2.29 -8.07
CA SER A 31 -15.39 2.60 -9.50
C SER A 31 -15.48 4.09 -9.86
N GLU A 32 -15.61 4.98 -8.85
CA GLU A 32 -15.75 6.41 -9.08
C GLU A 32 -14.62 6.99 -9.93
N ARG A 33 -14.98 7.94 -10.80
CA ARG A 33 -14.04 8.45 -11.81
C ARG A 33 -12.80 9.11 -11.18
N SER A 34 -12.97 9.72 -10.02
CA SER A 34 -11.91 10.40 -9.29
C SER A 34 -11.00 9.43 -8.52
N ASN A 35 -11.39 8.16 -8.34
CA ASN A 35 -10.58 7.17 -7.64
C ASN A 35 -9.37 6.74 -8.50
N PRO A 36 -8.12 7.03 -8.07
CA PRO A 36 -6.92 6.66 -8.84
C PRO A 36 -6.61 5.16 -8.82
N PHE A 37 -7.21 4.40 -7.90
CA PHE A 37 -6.96 2.96 -7.75
C PHE A 37 -7.76 2.10 -8.73
N TYR A 38 -8.81 2.66 -9.34
CA TYR A 38 -9.70 1.93 -10.23
C TYR A 38 -9.23 2.00 -11.69
N ASP A 39 -9.13 0.82 -12.32
CA ASP A 39 -8.71 0.67 -13.70
C ASP A 39 -9.94 0.54 -14.61
N ARG A 40 -10.18 1.54 -15.45
CA ARG A 40 -11.37 1.56 -16.33
C ARG A 40 -11.30 0.58 -17.50
N THR A 41 -10.17 -0.08 -17.70
CA THR A 41 -10.05 -1.16 -18.69
C THR A 41 -10.44 -2.53 -18.13
N CYS A 42 -10.81 -2.60 -16.83
CA CYS A 42 -11.20 -3.85 -16.18
C CYS A 42 -12.56 -4.38 -16.64
N ASN A 43 -12.78 -5.66 -16.38
CA ASN A 43 -14.02 -6.37 -16.72
C ASN A 43 -15.24 -5.79 -16.01
N ASN A 44 -15.08 -5.23 -14.80
CA ASN A 44 -16.18 -4.58 -14.07
C ASN A 44 -16.78 -3.43 -14.87
N GLU A 45 -15.95 -2.65 -15.56
CA GLU A 45 -16.42 -1.53 -16.37
C GLU A 45 -17.25 -2.01 -17.57
N VAL A 46 -16.81 -3.10 -18.21
CA VAL A 46 -17.54 -3.73 -19.33
C VAL A 46 -18.90 -4.26 -18.85
N VAL A 47 -18.93 -4.99 -17.73
CA VAL A 47 -20.15 -5.51 -17.11
C VAL A 47 -21.10 -4.37 -16.74
N LYS A 48 -20.59 -3.30 -16.15
CA LYS A 48 -21.35 -2.10 -15.78
C LYS A 48 -21.95 -1.39 -17.00
N MET A 49 -21.16 -1.18 -18.06
CA MET A 49 -21.61 -0.56 -19.31
C MET A 49 -22.68 -1.39 -20.01
N GLN A 50 -22.57 -2.72 -19.97
CA GLN A 50 -23.55 -3.64 -20.55
C GLN A 50 -24.76 -3.89 -19.64
N ARG A 51 -24.79 -3.31 -18.43
CA ARG A 51 -25.84 -3.53 -17.41
C ARG A 51 -26.01 -5.01 -17.05
N LEU A 52 -24.92 -5.76 -17.05
CA LEU A 52 -24.89 -7.17 -16.68
C LEU A 52 -24.71 -7.34 -15.17
N THR A 53 -25.04 -8.54 -14.66
CA THR A 53 -24.78 -8.91 -13.28
C THR A 53 -23.29 -9.21 -13.07
N LEU A 54 -22.77 -8.98 -11.87
CA LEU A 54 -21.37 -9.26 -11.51
C LEU A 54 -20.98 -10.74 -11.70
N GLU A 55 -21.95 -11.66 -11.72
CA GLU A 55 -21.72 -13.08 -11.99
C GLU A 55 -21.07 -13.34 -13.35
N HIS A 56 -21.27 -12.44 -14.33
CA HIS A 56 -20.64 -12.53 -15.65
C HIS A 56 -19.11 -12.41 -15.59
N LEU A 57 -18.55 -11.82 -14.54
CA LEU A 57 -17.09 -11.75 -14.36
C LEU A 57 -16.44 -13.14 -14.38
N ASN A 58 -17.12 -14.17 -13.88
CA ASN A 58 -16.61 -15.55 -13.87
C ASN A 58 -16.41 -16.14 -15.28
N GLN A 59 -17.06 -15.57 -16.30
CA GLN A 59 -16.96 -16.01 -17.69
C GLN A 59 -15.96 -15.17 -18.50
N MET A 60 -15.42 -14.10 -17.91
CA MET A 60 -14.48 -13.21 -18.56
C MET A 60 -13.04 -13.55 -18.17
N VAL A 61 -12.09 -13.17 -19.00
CA VAL A 61 -10.64 -13.28 -18.72
C VAL A 61 -10.10 -11.87 -18.73
N GLY A 62 -9.38 -11.47 -17.68
CA GLY A 62 -8.94 -10.08 -17.55
C GLY A 62 -8.78 -9.63 -16.10
N VAL A 63 -8.50 -8.35 -15.95
CA VAL A 63 -8.47 -7.69 -14.65
C VAL A 63 -9.90 -7.49 -14.15
N GLU A 64 -10.15 -7.84 -12.90
CA GLU A 64 -11.41 -7.58 -12.21
C GLU A 64 -11.17 -7.14 -10.77
N TYR A 65 -12.17 -6.47 -10.20
CA TYR A 65 -12.25 -6.06 -8.81
C TYR A 65 -13.39 -6.81 -8.13
N ILE A 66 -13.10 -7.43 -6.99
CA ILE A 66 -14.09 -8.12 -6.17
C ILE A 66 -14.11 -7.57 -4.75
N LEU A 67 -15.29 -7.61 -4.12
CA LEU A 67 -15.40 -7.40 -2.68
C LEU A 67 -14.96 -8.68 -1.98
N LEU A 68 -13.76 -8.67 -1.41
CA LEU A 68 -13.17 -9.82 -0.74
C LEU A 68 -13.74 -9.99 0.67
N HIS A 69 -13.93 -8.88 1.39
CA HIS A 69 -14.41 -8.88 2.75
C HIS A 69 -15.20 -7.61 3.03
N ALA A 70 -16.24 -7.72 3.85
CA ALA A 70 -17.05 -6.60 4.31
C ALA A 70 -17.35 -6.76 5.81
N GLN A 71 -17.06 -5.69 6.55
CA GLN A 71 -17.42 -5.50 7.94
C GLN A 71 -18.08 -4.12 8.05
N GLU A 72 -19.40 -4.09 7.93
CA GLU A 72 -20.16 -2.86 8.00
C GLU A 72 -20.06 -2.21 9.40
N PRO A 73 -20.06 -0.87 9.49
CA PRO A 73 -19.86 0.12 8.40
C PRO A 73 -18.38 0.50 8.19
N ILE A 74 -17.45 -0.19 8.86
CA ILE A 74 -16.10 0.33 9.13
C ILE A 74 -15.10 -0.07 8.04
N LEU A 75 -15.16 -1.31 7.56
CA LEU A 75 -14.08 -1.88 6.74
C LEU A 75 -14.64 -2.66 5.55
N TYR A 76 -14.15 -2.34 4.36
CA TYR A 76 -14.28 -3.18 3.17
C TYR A 76 -12.92 -3.47 2.57
N ILE A 77 -12.75 -4.66 2.00
CA ILE A 77 -11.53 -5.06 1.31
C ILE A 77 -11.89 -5.36 -0.14
N ILE A 78 -11.38 -4.54 -1.06
CA ILE A 78 -11.48 -4.78 -2.49
C ILE A 78 -10.20 -5.45 -2.97
N ARG A 79 -10.34 -6.53 -3.73
CA ARG A 79 -9.20 -7.20 -4.37
C ARG A 79 -9.22 -6.94 -5.86
N LYS A 80 -8.10 -6.43 -6.37
CA LYS A 80 -7.77 -6.46 -7.80
C LYS A 80 -7.11 -7.80 -8.10
N GLN A 81 -7.66 -8.51 -9.08
CA GLN A 81 -7.17 -9.81 -9.48
C GLN A 81 -7.19 -9.97 -10.99
N GLN A 82 -6.26 -10.77 -11.50
CA GLN A 82 -6.23 -11.21 -12.89
C GLN A 82 -6.90 -12.57 -12.98
N ARG A 83 -8.05 -12.65 -13.64
CA ARG A 83 -8.69 -13.91 -13.98
C ARG A 83 -8.06 -14.48 -15.24
N GLN A 84 -7.64 -15.74 -15.17
CA GLN A 84 -7.13 -16.51 -16.32
C GLN A 84 -8.16 -17.52 -16.81
N SER A 85 -9.00 -18.04 -15.91
CA SER A 85 -10.11 -18.95 -16.21
C SER A 85 -11.20 -18.82 -15.13
N PRO A 86 -12.36 -19.49 -15.27
CA PRO A 86 -13.41 -19.46 -14.24
C PRO A 86 -12.93 -19.94 -12.86
N THR A 87 -11.92 -20.83 -12.81
CA THR A 87 -11.37 -21.41 -11.57
C THR A 87 -10.02 -20.84 -11.17
N GLN A 88 -9.31 -20.20 -12.10
CA GLN A 88 -7.95 -19.71 -11.89
C GLN A 88 -7.89 -18.19 -11.88
N VAL A 89 -7.44 -17.65 -10.75
CA VAL A 89 -7.35 -16.23 -10.48
C VAL A 89 -6.04 -15.95 -9.75
N THR A 90 -5.34 -14.89 -10.18
CA THR A 90 -4.10 -14.42 -9.54
C THR A 90 -4.37 -13.07 -8.85
N PRO A 91 -4.23 -12.95 -7.52
CA PRO A 91 -4.36 -11.67 -6.83
C PRO A 91 -3.24 -10.72 -7.26
N LEU A 92 -3.57 -9.46 -7.51
CA LEU A 92 -2.62 -8.42 -7.92
C LEU A 92 -2.39 -7.38 -6.82
N ALA A 93 -3.47 -6.90 -6.19
CA ALA A 93 -3.42 -5.92 -5.12
C ALA A 93 -4.71 -5.96 -4.29
N ASP A 94 -4.60 -5.59 -3.01
CA ASP A 94 -5.75 -5.40 -2.13
C ASP A 94 -5.87 -3.92 -1.76
N TYR A 95 -7.10 -3.45 -1.55
CA TYR A 95 -7.43 -2.09 -1.18
C TYR A 95 -8.34 -2.10 0.05
N TYR A 96 -7.97 -1.35 1.07
CA TYR A 96 -8.77 -1.14 2.26
C TYR A 96 -9.66 0.08 2.07
N ILE A 97 -10.93 -0.05 2.41
CA ILE A 97 -11.86 1.07 2.52
C ILE A 97 -12.23 1.17 4.00
N ILE A 98 -11.60 2.09 4.71
CA ILE A 98 -11.77 2.28 6.16
C ILE A 98 -12.52 3.57 6.38
N VAL A 99 -13.76 3.47 6.90
CA VAL A 99 -14.65 4.63 7.12
C VAL A 99 -14.78 5.47 5.83
N GLY A 100 -14.95 4.77 4.70
CA GLY A 100 -15.02 5.37 3.37
C GLY A 100 -13.68 5.73 2.73
N VAL A 101 -12.58 5.86 3.48
CA VAL A 101 -11.29 6.24 2.87
C VAL A 101 -10.61 5.02 2.26
N VAL A 102 -10.21 5.12 1.00
CA VAL A 102 -9.57 4.07 0.21
C VAL A 102 -8.04 4.18 0.31
N TYR A 103 -7.40 3.06 0.65
CA TYR A 103 -5.95 2.88 0.74
C TYR A 103 -5.54 1.62 -0.02
N GLN A 104 -4.37 1.65 -0.67
CA GLN A 104 -3.77 0.42 -1.18
C GLN A 104 -3.05 -0.33 -0.04
N ALA A 105 -3.32 -1.61 0.11
CA ALA A 105 -2.59 -2.48 1.04
C ALA A 105 -1.20 -2.77 0.48
N PRO A 106 -0.11 -2.56 1.25
CA PRO A 106 1.21 -2.98 0.84
C PRO A 106 1.32 -4.50 0.85
N ASP A 107 2.08 -5.06 -0.09
CA ASP A 107 2.43 -6.47 -0.04
C ASP A 107 3.40 -6.75 1.12
N LEU A 108 3.39 -7.99 1.61
CA LEU A 108 4.22 -8.40 2.75
C LEU A 108 5.71 -8.17 2.50
N GLY A 109 6.19 -8.37 1.27
CA GLY A 109 7.58 -8.16 0.87
C GLY A 109 8.00 -6.70 0.98
N THR A 110 7.14 -5.78 0.57
CA THR A 110 7.36 -4.33 0.70
C THR A 110 7.41 -3.91 2.18
N VAL A 111 6.51 -4.43 3.02
CA VAL A 111 6.53 -4.14 4.46
C VAL A 111 7.82 -4.64 5.12
N ILE A 112 8.24 -5.87 4.84
CA ILE A 112 9.46 -6.46 5.40
C ILE A 112 10.69 -5.69 4.91
N SER A 113 10.78 -5.43 3.61
CA SER A 113 11.89 -4.67 3.01
C SER A 113 12.04 -3.28 3.61
N SER A 114 10.93 -2.57 3.79
CA SER A 114 10.93 -1.25 4.42
C SER A 114 11.44 -1.29 5.86
N ARG A 115 10.95 -2.24 6.67
CA ARG A 115 11.39 -2.39 8.06
C ARG A 115 12.86 -2.78 8.17
N ALA A 116 13.32 -3.70 7.33
CA ALA A 116 14.72 -4.13 7.29
C ALA A 116 15.65 -2.97 6.92
N LEU A 117 15.28 -2.18 5.90
CA LEU A 117 16.03 -0.99 5.50
C LEU A 117 16.13 0.04 6.63
N SER A 118 15.01 0.33 7.32
CA SER A 118 15.01 1.25 8.47
C SER A 118 15.90 0.76 9.61
N ALA A 119 15.91 -0.55 9.89
CA ALA A 119 16.77 -1.13 10.92
C ALA A 119 18.27 -1.01 10.54
N VAL A 120 18.63 -1.35 9.30
CA VAL A 120 20.01 -1.22 8.79
C VAL A 120 20.45 0.24 8.81
N HIS A 121 19.59 1.16 8.38
CA HIS A 121 19.87 2.59 8.43
C HIS A 121 20.12 3.05 9.88
N GLY A 122 19.30 2.62 10.84
CA GLY A 122 19.50 2.95 12.26
C GLY A 122 20.84 2.43 12.80
N ILE A 123 21.23 1.21 12.43
CA ILE A 123 22.53 0.65 12.80
C ILE A 123 23.67 1.46 12.18
N GLN A 124 23.58 1.77 10.88
CA GLN A 124 24.59 2.56 10.18
C GLN A 124 24.75 3.94 10.82
N SER A 125 23.65 4.65 11.07
CA SER A 125 23.69 5.96 11.74
C SER A 125 24.32 5.89 13.13
N ALA A 126 24.02 4.85 13.90
CA ALA A 126 24.62 4.64 15.23
C ALA A 126 26.14 4.36 15.13
N PHE A 127 26.59 3.58 14.15
CA PHE A 127 28.01 3.35 13.92
C PHE A 127 28.73 4.61 13.44
N ASP A 128 28.14 5.36 12.51
CA ASP A 128 28.71 6.61 12.02
C ASP A 128 28.87 7.62 13.16
N GLU A 129 27.86 7.73 14.02
CA GLU A 129 27.92 8.56 15.22
C GLU A 129 28.97 8.06 16.22
N ALA A 130 28.99 6.76 16.56
CA ALA A 130 29.97 6.21 17.49
C ALA A 130 31.41 6.37 16.97
N MET A 131 31.64 6.11 15.68
CA MET A 131 32.94 6.28 15.04
C MET A 131 33.40 7.74 15.04
N SER A 132 32.48 8.70 15.00
CA SER A 132 32.82 10.13 15.10
C SER A 132 33.53 10.49 16.41
N TYR A 133 33.29 9.74 17.49
CA TYR A 133 33.93 9.91 18.80
C TYR A 133 35.18 9.04 18.99
N CYS A 134 35.41 8.04 18.13
CA CYS A 134 36.55 7.14 18.25
C CYS A 134 37.84 7.81 17.71
N ARG A 135 38.94 7.68 18.44
CA ARG A 135 40.28 8.14 18.04
C ARG A 135 41.29 7.02 18.23
N TYR A 136 42.30 6.97 17.37
CA TYR A 136 43.36 5.97 17.42
C TYR A 136 44.74 6.61 17.30
N HIS A 137 45.69 6.10 18.09
CA HIS A 137 47.10 6.46 18.03
C HIS A 137 47.94 5.21 18.27
N PRO A 138 48.95 4.89 17.44
CA PRO A 138 49.71 3.64 17.54
C PRO A 138 50.32 3.35 18.92
N SER A 139 50.71 4.38 19.68
CA SER A 139 51.27 4.20 21.04
C SER A 139 50.23 4.16 22.17
N LYS A 140 49.01 4.67 21.96
CA LYS A 140 47.96 4.78 22.99
C LYS A 140 46.79 3.81 22.77
N GLY A 141 46.67 3.25 21.56
CA GLY A 141 45.52 2.45 21.16
C GLY A 141 44.30 3.32 20.85
N TYR A 142 43.11 2.74 21.06
CA TYR A 142 41.83 3.42 20.87
C TYR A 142 41.37 4.15 22.13
N TRP A 143 40.80 5.34 21.97
CA TRP A 143 40.08 6.05 23.03
C TRP A 143 38.89 6.82 22.47
N TRP A 144 37.98 7.22 23.37
CA TRP A 144 36.78 7.97 23.03
C TRP A 144 36.97 9.45 23.37
N HIS A 145 36.56 10.33 22.47
CA HIS A 145 36.58 11.78 22.68
C HIS A 145 35.20 12.36 22.39
N PHE A 146 34.49 12.73 23.46
CA PHE A 146 33.15 13.31 23.40
C PHE A 146 33.24 14.84 23.41
N LYS A 147 32.38 15.50 22.62
CA LYS A 147 32.38 16.97 22.47
C LYS A 147 32.15 17.73 23.79
N ASP A 148 31.45 17.13 24.75
CA ASP A 148 31.15 17.74 26.07
C ASP A 148 32.39 18.04 26.93
N GLN A 149 33.57 17.54 26.55
CA GLN A 149 34.83 17.85 27.24
C GLN A 149 35.48 19.16 26.77
N GLU A 150 35.04 19.76 25.66
CA GLU A 150 35.59 21.03 25.14
C GLU A 150 34.92 22.28 25.74
N GLU A 151 33.65 22.23 26.18
CA GLU A 151 32.91 23.41 26.69
C GLU A 151 33.16 23.74 28.18
N ARG A 152 33.96 22.94 28.90
CA ARG A 152 34.30 23.17 30.32
C ARG A 152 35.69 23.78 30.55
N VAL A 153 36.27 24.43 29.54
CA VAL A 153 37.56 25.15 29.65
C VAL A 153 37.39 26.62 29.27
#